data_AF-A0ABD2AJ43-F1
#
_entry.id   AF-A0ABD2AJ43-F1
#
_cell.length_a   1.000
_cell.length_b   1.000
_cell.length_c   1.000
_cell.angle_alpha   90.00
_cell.angle_beta   90.00
_cell.angle_gamma   90.00
#
_symmetry.space_group_name_H-M   'P 1'
#
loop_
_entity.id
_entity.type
_entity.pdbx_description
1 polymer ?
#
loop_
_entity_poly.entity_id
_entity_poly.type
_entity_poly.pdbx_seq_one_letter_code
_entity_poly.pdbx_strand_id
1 'polypeptide(L)'
;MWLIIILMITFESRMIFSRVSTKDNETLDCDRINSYIGLPECYLKESGHRLICFGGIDDKWKTENEKVHNLVLCNWPNTTFDPQEVLQGFPLLRKFKIVNSNLTRLMTSFPEECQFLEVGEKRYAI
;
A
#
# COMPACT_ATOMS: atom_id res chain seq x y z
N MET A 1 26.82 -41.54 17.72
CA MET A 1 25.57 -40.81 18.00
C MET A 1 25.75 -39.32 18.32
N TRP A 2 26.96 -38.84 18.68
CA TRP A 2 27.20 -37.42 19.00
C TRP A 2 27.56 -36.55 17.77
N LEU A 3 28.12 -37.15 16.72
CA LEU A 3 28.51 -36.43 15.48
C LEU A 3 27.33 -35.93 14.63
N ILE A 4 26.17 -36.60 14.70
CA ILE A 4 24.97 -36.23 13.92
C ILE A 4 24.32 -34.97 14.53
N ILE A 5 24.40 -34.80 15.84
CA ILE A 5 23.83 -33.65 16.55
C ILE A 5 24.58 -32.35 16.20
N ILE A 6 25.91 -32.42 16.04
CA ILE A 6 26.73 -31.26 15.68
C ILE A 6 26.41 -30.78 14.25
N LEU A 7 26.13 -31.72 13.32
CA LEU A 7 25.80 -31.40 11.92
C LEU A 7 24.45 -30.70 11.75
N MET A 8 23.48 -30.97 12.63
CA MET A 8 22.18 -30.29 12.59
C MET A 8 22.24 -28.88 13.19
N ILE A 9 23.11 -28.63 14.18
CA ILE A 9 23.25 -27.31 14.81
C ILE A 9 23.96 -26.31 13.86
N THR A 10 24.83 -26.78 12.98
CA THR A 10 25.51 -25.91 12.00
C THR A 10 24.64 -25.52 10.80
N PHE A 11 23.56 -26.25 10.50
CA PHE A 11 22.70 -25.95 9.35
C PHE A 11 21.73 -24.78 9.58
N GLU A 12 21.43 -24.47 10.84
CA GLU A 12 20.55 -23.36 11.25
C GLU A 12 21.29 -22.01 11.38
N SER A 13 22.61 -22.00 11.15
CA SER A 13 23.41 -20.80 11.34
C SER A 13 23.53 -19.98 10.05
N ARG A 14 22.50 -19.16 9.86
CA ARG A 14 22.54 -17.87 9.17
C ARG A 14 22.60 -17.95 7.64
N MET A 15 21.47 -18.31 7.05
CA MET A 15 20.95 -17.47 5.97
C MET A 15 20.95 -16.04 6.52
N ILE A 16 21.93 -15.24 6.10
CA ILE A 16 21.84 -13.79 6.15
C ILE A 16 20.70 -13.50 5.19
N PHE A 17 19.48 -13.54 5.72
CA PHE A 17 18.32 -12.96 5.08
C PHE A 17 18.63 -11.47 5.10
N SER A 18 19.37 -11.02 4.09
CA SER A 18 19.24 -9.67 3.60
C SER A 18 17.77 -9.55 3.26
N ARG A 19 16.94 -9.24 4.26
CA ARG A 19 15.62 -8.66 4.03
C ARG A 19 15.99 -7.42 3.25
N VAL A 20 15.93 -7.53 1.92
CA VAL A 20 15.80 -6.39 1.04
C VAL A 20 14.60 -5.69 1.61
N SER A 21 14.89 -4.73 2.46
CA SER A 21 13.93 -3.78 2.97
C SER A 21 13.44 -3.12 1.70
N THR A 22 12.27 -3.51 1.22
CA THR A 22 11.48 -2.72 0.28
C THR A 22 11.01 -1.46 1.02
N LYS A 23 11.98 -0.69 1.52
CA LYS A 23 11.83 0.74 1.56
C LYS A 23 11.67 1.14 0.08
N ASP A 24 10.54 1.78 -0.19
CA ASP A 24 10.41 2.81 -1.23
C ASP A 24 9.98 2.39 -2.64
N ASN A 25 9.60 1.13 -2.91
CA ASN A 25 9.10 0.76 -4.25
C ASN A 25 7.68 1.31 -4.56
N GLU A 26 6.96 1.80 -3.54
CA GLU A 26 5.62 2.37 -3.69
C GLU A 26 5.61 3.86 -4.01
N THR A 27 6.59 4.62 -3.50
CA THR A 27 6.76 6.05 -3.82
C THR A 27 7.23 6.20 -5.27
N LEU A 28 8.12 5.29 -5.70
CA LEU A 28 8.58 5.16 -7.09
C LEU A 28 7.43 4.98 -8.09
N ASP A 29 6.33 4.32 -7.71
CA ASP A 29 5.19 4.12 -8.61
C ASP A 29 4.42 5.43 -8.88
N CYS A 30 4.27 6.30 -7.88
CA CYS A 30 3.65 7.62 -8.06
C CYS A 30 4.55 8.59 -8.85
N ASP A 31 5.87 8.44 -8.76
CA ASP A 31 6.83 9.30 -9.46
C ASP A 31 7.03 8.90 -10.93
N ARG A 32 6.91 7.60 -11.26
CA ARG A 32 7.20 7.05 -12.59
C ARG A 32 6.22 7.50 -13.68
N ILE A 33 5.02 7.92 -13.32
CA ILE A 33 3.90 8.14 -14.26
C ILE A 33 3.66 9.62 -14.61
N ASN A 34 4.30 10.56 -13.91
CA ASN A 34 4.30 11.99 -14.27
C ASN A 34 4.89 12.27 -15.68
N SER A 35 5.45 11.26 -16.36
CA SER A 35 6.00 11.34 -17.72
C SER A 35 4.97 11.17 -18.85
N TYR A 36 3.75 10.72 -18.58
CA TYR A 36 2.78 10.40 -19.63
C TYR A 36 1.53 11.26 -19.52
N ILE A 37 1.45 12.25 -20.40
CA ILE A 37 0.26 13.08 -20.62
C ILE A 37 -0.88 12.14 -21.06
N GLY A 38 -1.90 11.98 -20.22
CA GLY A 38 -3.13 11.24 -20.55
C GLY A 38 -3.30 9.85 -19.94
N LEU A 39 -2.72 9.55 -18.76
CA LEU A 39 -3.04 8.27 -18.09
C LEU A 39 -4.44 8.26 -17.45
N PRO A 40 -5.12 7.09 -17.46
CA PRO A 40 -6.36 6.90 -16.72
C PRO A 40 -6.11 7.05 -15.22
N GLU A 41 -7.10 7.63 -14.54
CA GLU A 41 -7.11 8.01 -13.13
C GLU A 41 -6.78 6.86 -12.16
N CYS A 42 -6.89 5.59 -12.55
CA CYS A 42 -6.52 4.42 -11.73
C CYS A 42 -6.02 3.22 -12.56
N TYR A 43 -4.99 2.52 -12.07
CA TYR A 43 -4.45 1.29 -12.67
C TYR A 43 -4.18 0.19 -11.63
N LEU A 44 -4.47 -1.06 -12.01
CA LEU A 44 -4.28 -2.25 -11.19
C LEU A 44 -2.93 -2.90 -11.52
N LYS A 45 -2.06 -3.09 -10.53
CA LYS A 45 -0.71 -3.67 -10.72
C LYS A 45 -0.73 -5.21 -10.64
N GLU A 46 0.24 -5.83 -11.32
CA GLU A 46 0.37 -7.28 -11.51
C GLU A 46 0.23 -8.06 -10.19
N SER A 47 -0.92 -8.72 -10.08
CA SER A 47 -1.49 -9.56 -9.00
C SER A 47 -2.98 -9.26 -8.81
N GLY A 48 -3.48 -8.12 -9.30
CA GLY A 48 -4.90 -7.76 -9.21
C GLY A 48 -5.35 -7.26 -7.83
N HIS A 49 -4.40 -7.16 -6.89
CA HIS A 49 -4.65 -6.84 -5.50
C HIS A 49 -4.18 -5.44 -5.09
N ARG A 50 -3.43 -4.76 -5.98
CA ARG A 50 -2.87 -3.44 -5.74
C ARG A 50 -3.42 -2.45 -6.75
N LEU A 51 -4.19 -1.49 -6.26
CA LEU A 51 -4.77 -0.40 -7.03
C LEU A 51 -3.99 0.89 -6.75
N ILE A 52 -3.58 1.57 -7.81
CA ILE A 52 -2.89 2.84 -7.73
C ILE A 52 -3.71 3.86 -8.52
N CYS A 53 -4.06 4.97 -7.88
CA CYS A 53 -4.86 6.02 -8.49
C CYS A 53 -4.20 7.39 -8.39
N PHE A 54 -4.46 8.26 -9.36
CA PHE A 54 -3.96 9.62 -9.45
C PHE A 54 -5.12 10.61 -9.42
N GLY A 55 -5.05 11.62 -8.54
CA GLY A 55 -6.02 12.71 -8.54
C GLY A 55 -7.42 12.34 -8.04
N GLY A 56 -7.68 11.08 -7.69
CA GLY A 56 -9.00 10.63 -7.24
C GLY A 56 -9.16 9.12 -7.28
N ILE A 57 -10.39 8.63 -7.11
CA ILE A 57 -10.79 7.26 -7.39
C ILE A 57 -12.00 7.30 -8.32
N ASP A 58 -11.91 6.64 -9.48
CA ASP A 58 -13.01 6.52 -10.43
C ASP A 58 -14.19 5.75 -9.82
N ASP A 59 -15.41 6.11 -10.20
CA ASP A 59 -16.62 5.43 -9.70
C ASP A 59 -16.65 3.93 -10.01
N LYS A 60 -15.98 3.47 -11.09
CA LYS A 60 -15.88 2.03 -11.42
C LYS A 60 -15.24 1.23 -10.29
N TRP A 61 -14.30 1.82 -9.56
CA TRP A 61 -13.61 1.18 -8.46
C TRP A 61 -14.40 1.23 -7.16
N LYS A 62 -15.54 1.93 -7.11
CA LYS A 62 -16.48 1.80 -5.99
C LYS A 62 -17.24 0.46 -6.04
N THR A 63 -17.35 -0.15 -7.22
CA THR A 63 -18.02 -1.44 -7.45
C THR A 63 -17.08 -2.60 -7.73
N GLU A 64 -15.89 -2.35 -8.28
CA GLU A 64 -14.92 -3.40 -8.68
C GLU A 64 -13.72 -3.54 -7.71
N ASN A 65 -13.93 -3.23 -6.44
CA ASN A 65 -12.90 -3.18 -5.39
C ASN A 65 -12.80 -4.44 -4.52
N GLU A 66 -13.64 -5.44 -4.74
CA GLU A 66 -13.73 -6.63 -3.88
C GLU A 66 -12.41 -7.39 -3.70
N LYS A 67 -11.45 -7.24 -4.64
CA LYS A 67 -10.16 -7.94 -4.62
C LYS A 67 -8.98 -7.05 -4.24
N VAL A 68 -9.22 -5.75 -4.01
CA VAL A 68 -8.19 -4.77 -3.73
C VAL A 68 -7.78 -4.85 -2.26
N HIS A 69 -6.53 -5.22 -2.02
CA HIS A 69 -5.94 -5.27 -0.68
C HIS A 69 -5.05 -4.06 -0.39
N ASN A 70 -4.45 -3.47 -1.43
CA ASN A 70 -3.52 -2.36 -1.30
C ASN A 70 -3.99 -1.21 -2.19
N LEU A 71 -4.34 -0.07 -1.59
CA LEU A 71 -4.73 1.14 -2.30
C LEU A 71 -3.68 2.23 -2.09
N VAL A 72 -3.18 2.78 -3.20
CA VAL A 72 -2.26 3.91 -3.19
C VAL A 72 -2.89 5.08 -3.96
N LEU A 73 -3.13 6.19 -3.27
CA LEU A 73 -3.60 7.43 -3.88
C LEU A 73 -2.43 8.38 -4.05
N CYS A 74 -2.05 8.63 -5.30
CA CYS A 74 -1.03 9.57 -5.70
C CYS A 74 -1.67 10.92 -6.02
N ASN A 75 -1.00 12.03 -5.65
CA ASN A 75 -1.40 13.38 -6.04
C ASN A 75 -2.86 13.72 -5.68
N TRP A 76 -3.31 13.33 -4.48
CA TRP A 76 -4.67 13.64 -4.03
C TRP A 76 -4.90 15.17 -4.08
N PRO A 77 -5.95 15.64 -4.78
CA PRO A 77 -6.06 17.04 -5.18
C PRO A 77 -6.50 17.97 -4.04
N ASN A 78 -7.20 17.42 -3.05
CA ASN A 78 -7.84 18.20 -1.99
C ASN A 78 -6.98 18.24 -0.72
N THR A 79 -7.10 19.31 0.06
CA THR A 79 -6.47 19.42 1.38
C THR A 79 -7.20 18.61 2.46
N THR A 80 -8.37 18.06 2.10
CA THR A 80 -9.21 17.21 2.92
C THR A 80 -9.38 15.83 2.28
N PHE A 81 -9.58 14.82 3.11
CA PHE A 81 -9.88 13.43 2.70
C PHE A 81 -11.02 12.91 3.54
N ASP A 82 -12.02 12.31 2.91
CA ASP A 82 -13.14 11.68 3.58
C ASP A 82 -12.99 10.14 3.46
N PRO A 83 -12.50 9.47 4.51
CA PRO A 83 -12.37 8.02 4.50
C PRO A 83 -13.68 7.27 4.23
N GLN A 84 -14.82 7.79 4.71
CA GLN A 84 -16.12 7.15 4.46
C GLN A 84 -16.44 7.24 2.98
N GLU A 85 -16.35 8.41 2.36
CA GLU A 85 -16.67 8.55 0.94
C GLU A 85 -15.76 7.71 0.02
N VAL A 86 -14.46 7.67 0.34
CA VAL A 86 -13.45 7.14 -0.58
C VAL A 86 -13.14 5.67 -0.34
N LEU A 87 -13.16 5.21 0.92
CA LEU A 87 -12.76 3.84 1.29
C LEU A 87 -13.96 2.92 1.53
N GLN A 88 -15.17 3.46 1.65
CA GLN A 88 -16.37 2.65 1.73
C GLN A 88 -16.49 1.79 0.47
N GLY A 89 -16.73 0.51 0.68
CA GLY A 89 -16.82 -0.46 -0.40
C GLY A 89 -15.51 -1.20 -0.68
N PHE A 90 -14.39 -0.90 -0.01
CA PHE A 90 -13.17 -1.71 -0.10
C PHE A 90 -13.07 -2.72 1.07
N PRO A 91 -13.84 -3.82 1.09
CA PRO A 91 -14.00 -4.69 2.25
C PRO A 91 -12.72 -5.47 2.62
N LEU A 92 -11.80 -5.64 1.67
CA LEU A 92 -10.56 -6.40 1.86
C LEU A 92 -9.31 -5.52 1.98
N LEU A 93 -9.49 -4.21 2.14
CA LEU A 93 -8.39 -3.26 2.20
C LEU A 93 -7.55 -3.48 3.47
N ARG A 94 -6.26 -3.73 3.26
CA ARG A 94 -5.28 -3.94 4.34
C ARG A 94 -4.22 -2.87 4.37
N LYS A 95 -3.88 -2.28 3.22
CA LYS A 95 -2.91 -1.20 3.13
C LYS A 95 -3.51 -0.04 2.38
N PHE A 96 -3.44 1.12 3.01
CA PHE A 96 -3.87 2.38 2.43
C PHE A 96 -2.75 3.39 2.55
N LYS A 97 -2.46 4.09 1.44
CA LYS A 97 -1.42 5.11 1.41
C LYS A 97 -1.86 6.27 0.53
N ILE A 98 -1.64 7.49 1.02
CA ILE A 98 -1.73 8.71 0.23
C ILE A 98 -0.31 9.24 0.06
N VAL A 99 0.09 9.52 -1.18
CA VAL A 99 1.43 9.96 -1.57
C VAL A 99 1.33 11.26 -2.36
N ASN A 100 2.31 12.15 -2.19
CA ASN A 100 2.41 13.43 -2.89
C ASN A 100 1.12 14.28 -2.79
N SER A 101 0.52 14.35 -1.60
CA SER A 101 -0.67 15.16 -1.35
C SER A 101 -0.41 16.29 -0.37
N ASN A 102 -1.20 17.35 -0.47
CA ASN A 102 -1.24 18.44 0.50
C ASN A 102 -2.33 18.21 1.55
N LEU A 103 -2.59 16.94 1.90
CA LEU A 103 -3.62 16.58 2.84
C LEU A 103 -3.29 17.13 4.24
N THR A 104 -4.22 17.89 4.80
CA THR A 104 -4.10 18.47 6.13
C THR A 104 -5.11 17.93 7.12
N ARG A 105 -6.23 17.37 6.64
CA ARG A 105 -7.35 17.01 7.48
C ARG A 105 -8.14 15.80 6.96
N LEU A 106 -8.56 14.94 7.88
CA LEU A 106 -9.59 13.94 7.66
C LEU A 106 -10.97 14.54 7.99
N MET A 107 -11.95 14.36 7.11
CA MET A 107 -13.31 14.86 7.32
C MET A 107 -14.12 13.94 8.25
N THR A 108 -13.92 12.64 8.13
CA THR A 108 -14.63 11.60 8.86
C THR A 108 -13.65 10.57 9.43
N SER A 109 -14.15 9.69 10.30
CA SER A 109 -13.40 8.51 10.73
C SER A 109 -13.39 7.45 9.63
N PHE A 110 -12.39 6.56 9.66
CA PHE A 110 -12.36 5.41 8.78
C PHE A 110 -13.62 4.54 8.93
N PRO A 111 -14.15 3.95 7.83
CA PRO A 111 -15.27 3.01 7.89
C PRO A 111 -14.87 1.75 8.66
N GLU A 112 -15.85 1.03 9.22
CA GLU A 112 -15.59 -0.21 9.99
C GLU A 112 -14.87 -1.28 9.16
N GLU A 113 -15.13 -1.31 7.85
CA GLU A 113 -14.46 -2.17 6.86
C GLU A 113 -12.93 -2.01 6.89
N CYS A 114 -12.44 -0.82 7.25
CA CYS A 114 -11.02 -0.49 7.34
C CYS A 114 -10.38 -0.87 8.69
N GLN A 115 -11.07 -1.63 9.56
CA GLN A 115 -10.52 -2.07 10.85
C GLN A 115 -9.25 -2.92 10.73
N PHE A 116 -9.01 -3.53 9.56
CA PHE A 116 -7.84 -4.35 9.27
C PHE A 116 -6.70 -3.59 8.59
N LEU A 117 -6.77 -2.25 8.52
CA LEU A 117 -5.69 -1.44 7.98
C LEU A 117 -4.43 -1.60 8.82
N GLU A 118 -3.34 -2.00 8.16
CA GLU A 118 -2.02 -2.12 8.76
C GLU A 118 -1.44 -0.72 9.01
N VAL A 119 -0.99 -0.47 10.24
CA VAL A 119 -0.30 0.78 10.57
C VAL A 119 1.12 0.75 10.00
N GLY A 120 1.44 1.71 9.13
CA GLY A 120 2.77 1.84 8.57
C GLY A 120 3.82 2.18 9.64
N GLU A 121 4.80 1.30 9.85
CA GLU A 121 5.98 1.59 10.67
C GLU A 121 6.85 2.67 9.99
N LYS A 122 6.84 3.91 10.51
CA LYS A 122 7.89 4.89 10.18
C LYS A 122 9.18 4.50 10.89
N ARG A 123 10.00 3.65 10.25
CA ARG A 123 11.37 3.40 10.72
C ARG A 123 12.27 4.56 10.30
N TYR A 124 12.35 5.55 11.19
CA TYR A 124 13.41 6.56 11.17
C TYR A 124 14.75 5.83 11.30
N ALA A 125 15.59 5.92 10.26
CA ALA A 125 16.99 5.55 10.40
C ALA A 125 17.64 6.66 11.23
N ILE A 126 18.17 6.30 12.40
CA ILE A 126 19.00 7.16 13.24
C ILE A 126 20.43 7.08 12.72
#